data_AF-A0A3A2HUD9-F1
#
_entry.id   AF-A0A3A2HUD9-F1
#
_cell.length_a   1.000
_cell.length_b   1.000
_cell.length_c   1.000
_cell.angle_alpha   90.00
_cell.angle_beta   90.00
_cell.angle_gamma   90.00
#
_symmetry.space_group_name_H-M   'P 1'
#
loop_
_entity.id
_entity.type
_entity.pdbx_description
1 polymer ?
#
loop_
_entity_poly.entity_id
_entity_poly.type
_entity_poly.pdbx_seq_one_letter_code
_entity_poly.pdbx_strand_id
1 'polypeptide(L)' 'MNDFEKELEQISQEAAQEPEIKLPSLEEQKEIAAELKRLEAEGKLTPEVLEQYFGKFNQKNSVPVH' A
#
# COMPACT_ATOMS: atom_id res chain seq x y z
N MET A 1 28.27 4.58 21.47
CA MET A 1 27.16 4.38 20.52
C MET A 1 25.93 4.93 21.17
N ASN A 2 25.37 5.97 20.56
CA ASN A 2 24.21 6.70 21.07
C ASN A 2 22.97 5.81 20.98
N ASP A 3 22.00 5.96 21.89
CA ASP A 3 20.74 5.19 21.84
C ASP A 3 19.99 5.37 20.51
N PHE A 4 20.10 6.56 19.91
CA PHE A 4 19.56 6.86 18.58
C PHE A 4 20.18 6.02 17.45
N GLU A 5 21.49 5.74 17.50
CA GLU A 5 22.15 4.94 16.45
C GLU A 5 21.65 3.49 16.48
N LYS A 6 21.40 2.95 17.67
CA LYS A 6 20.81 1.62 17.84
C LYS A 6 19.36 1.55 17.35
N GLU A 7 18.56 2.56 17.68
CA GLU A 7 17.18 2.65 17.22
C GLU A 7 17.10 2.74 15.69
N LEU A 8 17.96 3.57 15.08
CA LEU A 8 18.05 3.69 13.63
C LEU A 8 18.47 2.38 12.97
N GLU A 9 19.44 1.67 13.57
CA GLU A 9 19.91 0.38 13.07
C GLU A 9 18.81 -0.69 13.17
N GLN A 10 18.03 -0.72 14.25
CA GLN A 10 16.87 -1.60 14.40
C GLN A 10 15.81 -1.34 13.34
N ILE A 11 15.41 -0.08 13.13
CA ILE A 11 14.44 0.31 12.10
C ILE A 11 14.93 -0.09 10.70
N SER A 12 16.21 0.13 10.39
CA SER A 12 16.77 -0.24 9.09
C SER A 12 16.78 -1.76 8.87
N GLN A 13 17.06 -2.55 9.90
CA GLN A 13 17.03 -4.00 9.83
C GLN A 13 15.59 -4.51 9.66
N GLU A 14 14.63 -3.93 10.37
CA GLU A 14 13.21 -4.24 10.22
C GLU A 14 12.72 -3.95 8.80
N ALA A 15 13.04 -2.77 8.25
CA ALA A 15 12.68 -2.40 6.88
C ALA A 15 13.32 -3.32 5.82
N ALA A 16 14.55 -3.80 6.06
CA ALA A 16 15.24 -4.71 5.14
C ALA A 16 14.66 -6.13 5.11
N GLN A 17 13.93 -6.54 6.15
CA GLN A 17 13.27 -7.85 6.23
C GLN A 17 11.86 -7.83 5.61
N GLU A 18 11.34 -6.66 5.25
CA GLU A 18 10.02 -6.54 4.64
C GLU A 18 10.03 -7.04 3.20
N PRO A 19 9.05 -7.87 2.80
CA PRO A 19 8.92 -8.26 1.40
C PRO A 19 8.62 -7.03 0.55
N GLU A 20 9.46 -6.76 -0.45
CA GLU A 20 9.25 -5.66 -1.38
C GLU A 20 7.98 -5.91 -2.22
N ILE A 21 6.99 -5.06 -2.04
CA ILE A 21 5.76 -5.11 -2.82
C ILE A 21 5.98 -4.27 -4.07
N LYS A 22 6.12 -4.95 -5.21
CA LYS A 22 6.33 -4.28 -6.49
C LYS A 22 5.16 -3.37 -6.82
N LEU A 23 5.48 -2.12 -7.13
CA LEU A 23 4.53 -1.20 -7.70
C LEU A 23 4.16 -1.64 -9.13
N PRO A 24 2.90 -1.51 -9.54
CA PRO A 24 2.50 -1.72 -10.93
C PRO A 24 3.22 -0.71 -11.85
N SER A 25 3.40 -1.08 -13.11
CA SER A 25 3.92 -0.20 -14.16
C SER A 25 2.99 0.98 -14.43
N LEU A 26 3.48 2.01 -15.15
CA LEU A 26 2.66 3.18 -15.49
C LEU A 26 1.43 2.83 -16.34
N GLU A 27 1.52 1.84 -17.21
CA GLU A 27 0.39 1.39 -18.02
C GLU A 27 -0.64 0.68 -17.14
N GLU A 28 -0.21 -0.25 -16.28
CA GLU A 28 -1.11 -0.91 -15.31
C GLU A 28 -1.77 0.10 -14.35
N GLN A 29 -1.04 1.13 -13.91
CA GLN A 29 -1.60 2.20 -13.07
C GLN A 29 -2.71 2.97 -13.79
N LYS A 30 -2.55 3.24 -15.10
CA LYS A 30 -3.59 3.91 -15.90
C LYS A 30 -4.82 3.03 -16.06
N GLU A 31 -4.63 1.74 -16.31
CA GLU A 31 -5.73 0.77 -16.42
C GLU A 31 -6.53 0.67 -15.12
N ILE A 32 -5.83 0.55 -13.98
CA ILE A 32 -6.45 0.57 -12.65
C ILE A 32 -7.24 1.87 -12.46
N ALA A 33 -6.66 3.02 -12.77
CA ALA A 33 -7.35 4.31 -12.61
C ALA A 33 -8.59 4.44 -13.50
N ALA A 34 -8.55 3.91 -14.73
CA ALA A 34 -9.70 3.92 -15.63
C ALA A 34 -10.84 3.03 -15.11
N GLU A 35 -10.51 1.84 -14.60
CA GLU A 35 -11.49 0.91 -14.04
C GLU A 35 -12.15 1.46 -12.77
N LEU A 36 -11.36 2.06 -11.86
CA LEU A 36 -11.90 2.69 -10.67
C LEU A 36 -12.86 3.84 -10.99
N LYS A 37 -12.54 4.67 -12.00
CA LYS A 37 -13.45 5.73 -12.47
C LYS A 37 -14.74 5.18 -13.07
N ARG A 38 -14.66 4.07 -13.80
CA ARG A 38 -15.85 3.40 -14.35
C ARG A 38 -16.75 2.91 -13.23
N LEU A 39 -16.17 2.25 -12.22
CA LEU A 39 -16.90 1.75 -11.06
C LEU A 39 -17.50 2.88 -10.22
N GLU A 40 -16.79 4.00 -10.08
CA GLU A 40 -17.29 5.20 -9.41
C GLU A 40 -18.53 5.77 -10.14
N ALA A 41 -18.46 5.92 -11.46
CA ALA A 41 -19.57 6.40 -12.28
C ALA A 41 -20.79 5.46 -12.24
N GLU A 42 -20.56 4.15 -12.10
CA GLU A 42 -21.61 3.14 -11.93
C GLU A 42 -22.14 3.02 -10.49
N GLY A 43 -21.54 3.74 -9.52
CA GLY A 43 -21.89 3.63 -8.10
C GLY A 43 -21.50 2.28 -7.47
N LYS A 44 -20.54 1.56 -8.07
CA LYS A 44 -20.06 0.23 -7.65
C LYS A 44 -18.65 0.26 -7.04
N LEU A 45 -18.05 1.44 -6.89
CA LEU A 45 -16.77 1.57 -6.22
C LEU A 45 -16.97 1.40 -4.71
N THR A 46 -16.62 0.22 -4.18
CA THR A 46 -16.73 -0.10 -2.75
C THR A 46 -15.35 -0.27 -2.11
N PRO A 47 -15.25 -0.20 -0.77
CA PRO A 47 -14.01 -0.46 -0.04
C PRO A 47 -13.41 -1.84 -0.35
N GLU A 48 -14.25 -2.87 -0.51
CA GLU A 48 -13.83 -4.22 -0.84
C GLU A 48 -13.16 -4.28 -2.22
N VAL A 49 -13.66 -3.49 -3.19
CA VAL A 49 -13.02 -3.39 -4.52
C VAL A 49 -11.69 -2.67 -4.43
N LEU A 50 -11.61 -1.57 -3.68
CA LEU A 50 -10.35 -0.85 -3.45
C LEU A 50 -9.30 -1.75 -2.77
N GLU A 51 -9.71 -2.62 -1.84
CA GLU A 51 -8.82 -3.56 -1.17
C GLU A 51 -8.15 -4.55 -2.13
N GLN A 52 -8.81 -4.92 -3.23
CA GLN A 52 -8.18 -5.78 -4.25
C GLN A 52 -6.99 -5.11 -4.93
N TYR A 53 -7.02 -3.79 -5.11
CA TYR A 53 -5.94 -3.04 -5.74
C TYR A 53 -4.89 -2.57 -4.73
N PHE A 54 -5.32 -2.12 -3.55
CA PHE A 54 -4.48 -1.44 -2.57
C PHE A 54 -4.16 -2.25 -1.31
N GLY A 55 -4.92 -3.31 -1.01
CA GLY A 55 -4.78 -4.10 0.23
C GLY A 55 -3.39 -4.70 0.40
N LYS A 56 -2.73 -5.06 -0.70
CA LYS A 56 -1.33 -5.50 -0.69
C LYS A 56 -0.38 -4.44 -0.11
N PHE A 57 -0.60 -3.15 -0.36
CA PHE A 57 0.25 -2.06 0.15
C PHE A 57 -0.07 -1.67 1.60
N ASN A 58 -1.22 -2.08 2.13
CA ASN A 58 -1.68 -1.73 3.47
C ASN A 58 -1.37 -2.78 4.55
N GLN A 59 -0.53 -3.78 4.26
CA GLN A 59 -0.23 -4.89 5.19
C GLN A 59 0.37 -4.46 6.55
N LYS A 60 0.88 -3.23 6.68
CA LYS A 60 1.33 -2.66 7.97
C LYS A 60 0.42 -1.58 8.56
N ASN A 61 -0.51 -1.04 7.78
CA ASN A 61 -1.41 0.03 8.22
C ASN A 61 -2.71 -0.53 8.81
N SER A 62 -2.62 -1.56 9.66
CA SER A 62 -3.73 -1.98 10.54
C SER A 62 -4.02 -0.95 11.65
N VAL A 63 -3.89 0.34 11.34
CA VAL A 63 -4.51 1.41 12.11
C VAL A 63 -5.96 1.51 11.65
N PRO A 64 -6.94 1.35 12.54
CA PRO A 64 -8.34 1.54 12.18
C PRO A 64 -8.51 2.94 11.61
N VAL A 65 -9.09 3.04 10.42
CA VAL A 65 -9.62 4.31 9.92
C VAL A 65 -10.90 4.58 10.73
N HIS A 66 -10.76 5.37 11.80
CA HIS A 66 -11.86 5.82 12.67
C HIS A 66 -12.62 7.00 12.06
#